data_AF-A0AAD3CLU7-F1
#
_entry.id   AF-A0AAD3CLU7-F1
#
_cell.length_a   1.000
_cell.length_b   1.000
_cell.length_c   1.000
_cell.angle_alpha   90.00
_cell.angle_beta   90.00
_cell.angle_gamma   90.00
#
_symmetry.space_group_name_H-M   'P 1'
#
loop_
_entity.id
_entity.type
_entity.pdbx_description
1 polymer ?
#
loop_
_entity_poly.entity_id
_entity_poly.type
_entity_poly.pdbx_seq_one_letter_code
_entity_poly.pdbx_strand_id
1 'polypeptide(L)'
;MITTTSSSSRSLLRSLLREAHKVNDYNFRSYAIRRVKAGFKMNSGLEGDAKMAAIQEGEEQLAILRRQVIVGNLYPSDTSVMESTN
;
A
#
# COMPACT_ATOMS: atom_id res chain seq x y z
N MET A 1 10.78 -7.42 25.00
CA MET A 1 11.45 -6.89 23.78
C MET A 1 10.58 -5.77 23.22
N ILE A 2 10.87 -4.50 23.52
CA ILE A 2 10.02 -3.34 23.18
C ILE A 2 10.83 -2.38 22.30
N THR A 3 11.30 -2.86 21.17
CA THR A 3 12.14 -2.06 20.29
C THR A 3 11.57 -2.13 18.87
N THR A 4 11.15 -0.97 18.34
CA THR A 4 10.94 -0.61 16.92
C THR A 4 9.52 -0.46 16.32
N THR A 5 8.42 -0.34 17.07
CA THR A 5 7.06 -0.15 16.48
C THR A 5 6.95 1.06 15.51
N SER A 6 7.67 2.16 15.77
CA SER A 6 7.67 3.36 14.89
C SER A 6 8.57 3.22 13.65
N SER A 7 9.63 2.43 13.73
CA SER A 7 10.48 2.11 12.57
C SER A 7 9.74 1.17 11.62
N SER A 8 9.07 0.16 12.19
CA SER A 8 8.27 -0.83 11.45
C SER A 8 7.09 -0.20 10.71
N SER A 9 6.42 0.80 11.29
CA SER A 9 5.32 1.47 10.58
C SER A 9 5.80 2.29 9.38
N ARG A 10 6.95 2.98 9.50
CA ARG A 10 7.51 3.77 8.40
C ARG A 10 8.10 2.91 7.29
N SER A 11 8.69 1.76 7.62
CA SER A 11 9.14 0.81 6.61
C SER A 11 7.95 0.20 5.87
N LEU A 12 6.89 -0.20 6.59
CA LEU A 12 5.66 -0.73 6.01
C LEU A 12 4.98 0.26 5.06
N LEU A 13 4.84 1.54 5.46
CA LEU A 13 4.30 2.59 4.59
C LEU A 13 5.07 2.71 3.27
N ARG A 14 6.40 2.72 3.35
CA ARG A 14 7.26 2.81 2.16
C ARG A 14 7.10 1.58 1.28
N SER A 15 7.05 0.38 1.87
CA SER A 15 6.83 -0.87 1.14
C SER A 15 5.50 -0.87 0.41
N LEU A 16 4.40 -0.50 1.08
CA LEU A 16 3.07 -0.40 0.48
C LEU A 16 3.02 0.60 -0.68
N LEU A 17 3.61 1.79 -0.50
CA LEU A 17 3.66 2.78 -1.57
C LEU A 17 4.50 2.28 -2.76
N ARG A 18 5.67 1.67 -2.50
CA ARG A 18 6.52 1.12 -3.57
C ARG A 18 5.79 0.03 -4.36
N GLU A 19 5.07 -0.88 -3.70
CA GLU A 19 4.28 -1.90 -4.40
C GLU A 19 3.09 -1.29 -5.14
N ALA A 20 2.40 -0.31 -4.55
CA ALA A 20 1.28 0.37 -5.22
C ALA A 20 1.72 1.03 -6.53
N HIS A 21 2.92 1.62 -6.56
CA HIS A 21 3.48 2.22 -7.77
C HIS A 21 3.80 1.22 -8.90
N LYS A 22 3.97 -0.08 -8.60
CA LYS A 22 4.22 -1.12 -9.59
C LYS A 22 2.95 -1.64 -10.28
N VAL A 23 1.77 -1.22 -9.81
CA VAL A 23 0.50 -1.57 -10.46
C VAL A 23 0.45 -0.91 -11.84
N ASN A 24 0.20 -1.68 -12.89
CA ASN A 24 0.10 -1.16 -14.25
C ASN A 24 -1.16 -0.32 -14.48
N ASP A 25 -2.32 -0.78 -14.01
CA ASP A 25 -3.58 -0.05 -14.18
C ASP A 25 -3.56 1.29 -13.42
N TYR A 26 -3.78 2.39 -14.14
CA TYR A 26 -3.79 3.75 -13.60
C TYR A 26 -4.76 3.92 -12.43
N ASN A 27 -5.99 3.42 -12.58
CA ASN A 27 -7.07 3.62 -11.61
C ASN A 27 -6.73 2.86 -10.33
N PHE A 28 -6.29 1.62 -10.47
CA PHE A 28 -5.92 0.77 -9.35
C PHE A 28 -4.68 1.29 -8.64
N ARG A 29 -3.65 1.76 -9.38
CA ARG A 29 -2.46 2.41 -8.81
C ARG A 29 -2.84 3.65 -8.02
N SER A 30 -3.64 4.54 -8.62
CA SER A 30 -4.09 5.79 -7.99
C SER A 30 -4.94 5.53 -6.75
N TYR A 31 -5.82 4.54 -6.80
CA TYR A 31 -6.62 4.09 -5.67
C TYR A 31 -5.74 3.54 -4.54
N ALA A 32 -4.82 2.62 -4.85
CA ALA A 32 -3.95 1.98 -3.86
C ALA A 32 -3.10 3.01 -3.13
N ILE A 33 -2.48 3.95 -3.84
CA ILE A 33 -1.68 5.04 -3.24
C ILE A 33 -2.53 5.88 -2.29
N ARG A 34 -3.75 6.25 -2.72
CA ARG A 34 -4.67 7.05 -1.90
C ARG A 34 -5.12 6.29 -0.66
N ARG A 35 -5.48 5.02 -0.81
CA ARG A 35 -5.95 4.15 0.27
C ARG A 35 -4.86 3.94 1.32
N VAL A 36 -3.62 3.68 0.91
CA VAL A 36 -2.47 3.54 1.81
C VAL A 36 -2.26 4.84 2.61
N LYS A 37 -2.19 6.00 1.93
CA LYS A 37 -2.02 7.30 2.63
C LYS A 37 -3.16 7.59 3.60
N ALA A 38 -4.40 7.32 3.20
CA ALA A 38 -5.58 7.53 4.04
C ALA A 38 -5.55 6.63 5.28
N GLY A 39 -5.24 5.33 5.13
CA GLY A 39 -5.15 4.39 6.25
C GLY A 39 -4.11 4.79 7.28
N PHE A 40 -2.90 5.19 6.83
CA PHE A 40 -1.86 5.66 7.75
C PHE A 40 -2.21 6.98 8.45
N LYS A 41 -2.96 7.87 7.78
CA LYS A 41 -3.45 9.11 8.39
C LYS A 41 -4.55 8.84 9.41
N MET A 42 -5.48 7.92 9.14
CA MET A 42 -6.55 7.53 10.06
C MET A 42 -5.99 6.86 11.32
N ASN A 43 -4.95 6.05 11.16
CA ASN A 43 -4.35 5.27 12.25
C ASN A 43 -3.18 5.96 12.94
N SER A 44 -2.90 7.24 12.65
CA SER A 44 -1.70 7.93 13.16
C SER A 44 -1.70 8.15 14.67
N GLY A 45 -2.88 8.19 15.30
CA GLY A 45 -3.07 8.37 16.74
C GLY A 45 -3.23 7.07 17.52
N LEU A 46 -3.15 5.90 16.88
CA LEU A 46 -3.26 4.63 17.58
C LEU A 46 -2.00 4.32 18.38
N GLU A 47 -2.19 3.75 19.57
CA GLU A 47 -1.12 3.33 20.48
C GLU A 47 -1.36 1.90 20.99
N GLY A 48 -0.34 1.32 21.64
CA GLY A 48 -0.40 -0.03 22.21
C GLY A 48 -0.84 -1.11 21.22
N ASP A 49 -1.74 -1.98 21.66
CA ASP A 49 -2.19 -3.15 20.91
C ASP A 49 -2.95 -2.79 19.63
N ALA A 50 -3.71 -1.68 19.64
CA ALA A 50 -4.46 -1.22 18.47
C ALA A 50 -3.51 -0.83 17.32
N LYS A 51 -2.37 -0.22 17.65
CA LYS A 51 -1.33 0.09 16.66
C LYS A 51 -0.68 -1.17 16.11
N MET A 52 -0.43 -2.16 16.95
CA MET A 52 0.13 -3.45 16.51
C MET A 52 -0.82 -4.18 15.57
N ALA A 53 -2.11 -4.23 15.91
CA ALA A 53 -3.13 -4.83 15.04
C ALA A 53 -3.22 -4.12 13.68
N ALA A 54 -3.19 -2.78 13.64
CA ALA A 54 -3.20 -2.03 12.40
C ALA A 54 -1.93 -2.24 11.54
N ILE A 55 -0.76 -2.44 12.18
CA ILE A 55 0.48 -2.79 11.47
C ILE A 55 0.36 -4.20 10.87
N GLN A 56 -0.15 -5.17 11.63
CA GLN A 56 -0.38 -6.54 11.16
C GLN A 56 -1.32 -6.57 9.95
N GLU A 57 -2.45 -5.86 10.02
CA GLU A 57 -3.37 -5.70 8.88
C GLU A 57 -2.64 -5.10 7.67
N GLY A 58 -1.82 -4.07 7.88
CA GLY A 58 -1.04 -3.46 6.81
C GLY A 58 -0.03 -4.42 6.14
N GLU A 59 0.55 -5.35 6.88
CA GLU A 59 1.43 -6.40 6.33
C GLU A 59 0.65 -7.41 5.47
N GLU A 60 -0.56 -7.79 5.90
CA GLU A 60 -1.45 -8.64 5.09
C GLU A 60 -1.88 -7.94 3.80
N GLN A 61 -2.21 -6.64 3.88
CA GLN A 61 -2.53 -5.82 2.71
C GLN A 61 -1.34 -5.70 1.75
N LEU A 62 -0.10 -5.63 2.28
CA LEU A 62 1.10 -5.62 1.44
C LEU A 62 1.23 -6.94 0.66
N ALA A 63 0.96 -8.08 1.28
CA ALA A 63 0.97 -9.38 0.60
C ALA A 63 -0.14 -9.50 -0.46
N ILE A 64 -1.32 -8.93 -0.21
CA ILE A 64 -2.39 -8.83 -1.22
C ILE A 64 -1.93 -7.96 -2.39
N LEU A 65 -1.40 -6.77 -2.11
CA LEU A 65 -0.98 -5.83 -3.14
C LEU A 65 0.11 -6.40 -4.05
N ARG A 66 1.10 -7.12 -3.48
CA ARG A 66 2.12 -7.83 -4.27
C ARG A 66 1.52 -8.84 -5.24
N ARG A 67 0.52 -9.61 -4.80
CA ARG A 67 -0.20 -10.56 -5.68
C ARG A 67 -0.95 -9.83 -6.78
N GLN A 68 -1.60 -8.71 -6.46
CA GLN A 68 -2.32 -7.90 -7.45
C GLN A 68 -1.38 -7.32 -8.51
N VAL A 69 -0.18 -6.88 -8.12
CA VAL A 69 0.86 -6.44 -9.08
C VAL A 69 1.25 -7.59 -10.02
N ILE A 70 1.47 -8.80 -9.49
CA ILE A 70 1.80 -9.97 -10.32
C ILE A 70 0.67 -10.29 -11.30
N VAL A 71 -0.58 -10.32 -10.83
CA VAL A 71 -1.75 -10.61 -11.67
C VAL A 71 -1.93 -9.55 -12.74
N GLY A 72 -1.82 -8.26 -12.40
CA GLY A 72 -1.91 -7.16 -13.38
C GLY A 72 -0.77 -7.14 -14.40
N ASN A 73 0.39 -7.72 -14.07
CA ASN A 73 1.47 -7.92 -15.04
C ASN A 73 1.21 -9.11 -15.98
N LEU A 74 0.53 -10.15 -15.50
CA LEU A 74 0.17 -11.31 -16.32
C LEU A 74 -0.98 -11.00 -17.28
N TYR A 75 -1.89 -10.11 -16.87
CA TYR A 75 -3.05 -9.69 -17.65
C TYR A 75 -3.08 -8.16 -17.77
N PRO A 76 -2.23 -7.56 -18.61
CA PRO A 76 -2.19 -6.12 -18.79
C PRO A 76 -3.50 -5.61 -19.41
N SER A 77 -4.02 -4.52 -18.87
CA SER A 77 -5.13 -3.77 -19.43
C SER A 77 -4.63 -2.70 -20.41
N ASP A 78 -5.54 -2.20 -21.25
CA ASP A 78 -5.23 -1.04 -22.09
C ASP A 78 -4.84 0.18 -21.24
N THR A 79 -3.95 1.01 -21.79
CA THR A 79 -3.49 2.23 -21.13
C THR A 79 -4.64 3.21 -20.97
N SER A 80 -4.76 3.78 -19.77
CA SER A 80 -5.79 4.79 -19.50
C SER A 80 -5.52 6.06 -20.29
N VAL A 81 -6.58 6.75 -20.74
CA VAL A 81 -6.49 8.10 -21.35
C VAL A 81 -5.82 9.11 -20.40
N MET A 82 -5.86 8.85 -19.09
CA MET A 82 -5.18 9.67 -18.08
C MET A 82 -3.65 9.53 -18.12
N GLU A 83 -3.10 8.55 -18.82
CA GLU A 83 -1.64 8.33 -18.98
C GLU A 83 -1.11 8.84 -20.32
N SER A 84 -1.98 9.04 -21.33
CA SER A 84 -1.59 9.35 -22.72
C SER A 84 -1.21 10.82 -22.97
N THR A 85 -1.30 11.70 -21.96
CA THR A 85 -1.13 13.16 -22.13
C THR A 85 0.19 13.69 -21.55
N ASN A 86 1.26 12.88 -21.54
CA ASN A 86 2.62 13.31 -21.19
C ASN A 86 3.53 13.33 -22.41
#